data_AF-A0A4Z2BV99-F1
#
_entry.id   AF-A0A4Z2BV99-F1
#
_cell.length_a   1.000
_cell.length_b   1.000
_cell.length_c   1.000
_cell.angle_alpha   90.00
_cell.angle_beta   90.00
_cell.angle_gamma   90.00
#
_symmetry.space_group_name_H-M   'P 1'
#
loop_
_entity.id
_entity.type
_entity.pdbx_description
1 polymer ?
#
loop_
_entity_poly.entity_id
_entity_poly.type
_entity_poly.pdbx_seq_one_letter_code
_entity_poly.pdbx_strand_id
1 'polypeptide(L)'
;MTSTTDFDNAEITQQYSHINTRFDLLDEELDNDNSSARLFERSRIKALADEREAVQKKTFTKWVNSILSRVGCRISDLYLDLRDGRMLIKLLEVLSGERLPKPTKGRMRIHCLENVDKALQFLKEQRVHLENMGSHDIVDGNHRLILGLIWTIILRFQIQDIIVETGQADQKETRSAKDALLLWCQMKTAGYPNVNITNFTTSWKDGMAFNALIHKHRPDLVDYSSLKRSNPTHNLQNAFNAAEQNLGVTKLLDPEDVFTENPDEKSIITYVVAFYHYFSKMKQLAVEGKRVGKVLEQAIETEKMVEKYETLASDLLMWIEQTIAVLNNRKLTNSLTGVQQQLQAFNTYRTVEKPPKFQEKGNLEVLLFTIQSRMRANNQRVYTPKEGVLVADINKAWSRLEKAEHDRERVLRDELIRQEKLEQMARRFDRKAAYEGDLAPGEPKTGGTG
;
A
#
# COMPACT_ATOMS: atom_id res chain seq x y z
N MET A 1 54.34 -80.57 29.22
CA MET A 1 53.80 -80.61 30.59
C MET A 1 53.93 -79.20 31.12
N THR A 2 52.92 -78.39 31.37
CA THR A 2 51.49 -78.55 31.61
C THR A 2 50.81 -77.24 31.16
N SER A 3 49.55 -77.34 30.73
CA SER A 3 48.70 -76.32 30.10
C SER A 3 48.48 -75.08 30.98
N THR A 4 48.89 -73.92 30.48
CA THR A 4 48.47 -72.59 30.97
C THR A 4 47.11 -72.17 30.40
N THR A 5 46.40 -73.06 29.70
CA THR A 5 45.12 -72.77 29.03
C THR A 5 43.88 -73.19 29.82
N ASP A 6 44.03 -73.77 31.01
CA ASP A 6 42.90 -74.30 31.79
C ASP A 6 42.40 -73.35 32.91
N PHE A 7 43.17 -72.31 33.27
CA PHE A 7 42.72 -71.31 34.25
C PHE A 7 41.88 -70.19 33.62
N ASP A 8 42.18 -69.78 32.37
CA ASP A 8 41.41 -68.73 31.69
C ASP A 8 40.03 -69.23 31.21
N ASN A 9 39.84 -70.54 31.00
CA ASN A 9 38.55 -71.10 30.60
C ASN A 9 37.56 -71.25 31.78
N ALA A 10 38.03 -71.30 33.03
CA ALA A 10 37.16 -71.41 34.20
C ALA A 10 36.50 -70.07 34.56
N GLU A 11 37.21 -68.94 34.42
CA GLU A 11 36.65 -67.60 34.63
C GLU A 11 35.66 -67.21 33.53
N ILE A 12 35.93 -67.59 32.28
CA ILE A 12 35.02 -67.35 31.16
C ILE A 12 33.71 -68.13 31.35
N THR A 13 33.76 -69.38 31.83
CA THR A 13 32.55 -70.20 32.02
C THR A 13 31.67 -69.71 33.19
N GLN A 14 32.25 -69.12 34.26
CA GLN A 14 31.49 -68.48 35.34
C GLN A 14 30.88 -67.14 34.93
N GLN A 15 31.52 -66.38 34.03
CA GLN A 15 30.92 -65.16 33.48
C GLN A 15 29.72 -65.47 32.56
N TYR A 16 29.74 -66.58 31.82
CA TYR A 16 28.60 -66.98 30.99
C TYR A 16 27.43 -67.62 31.76
N SER A 17 27.64 -68.20 32.94
CA SER A 17 26.54 -68.71 33.77
C SER A 17 25.77 -67.61 34.51
N HIS A 18 26.41 -66.47 34.79
CA HIS A 18 25.74 -65.28 35.35
C HIS A 18 24.96 -64.45 34.32
N ILE A 19 25.25 -64.61 33.02
CA ILE A 19 24.49 -63.94 31.96
C ILE A 19 23.19 -64.70 31.66
N ASN A 20 23.20 -66.04 31.73
CA ASN A 20 21.99 -66.85 31.52
C ASN A 20 21.00 -66.83 32.70
N THR A 21 21.44 -66.54 33.92
CA THR A 21 20.50 -66.37 35.06
C THR A 21 19.90 -64.97 35.17
N ARG A 22 20.36 -64.01 34.36
CA ARG A 22 19.76 -62.67 34.28
C ARG A 22 18.52 -62.63 33.36
N PHE A 23 18.38 -63.62 32.48
CA PHE A 23 17.22 -63.75 31.60
C PHE A 23 16.10 -64.63 32.16
N ASP A 24 16.38 -65.51 33.13
CA ASP A 24 15.35 -66.33 33.80
C ASP A 24 14.63 -65.63 34.97
N LEU A 25 14.98 -64.36 35.28
CA LEU A 25 14.27 -63.51 36.25
C LEU A 25 13.48 -62.37 35.58
N LEU A 26 13.25 -62.45 34.27
CA LEU A 26 12.48 -61.46 33.50
C LEU A 26 11.14 -62.00 33.00
N ASP A 27 10.80 -63.26 33.27
CA ASP A 27 9.51 -63.85 32.90
C ASP A 27 8.44 -63.72 34.01
N GLU A 28 8.77 -63.17 35.19
CA GLU A 28 7.78 -62.82 36.23
C GLU A 28 7.41 -61.32 36.26
N GLU A 29 7.90 -60.50 35.33
CA GLU A 29 7.48 -59.09 35.17
C GLU A 29 6.70 -58.82 33.86
N LEU A 30 6.31 -59.88 33.14
CA LEU A 30 5.52 -59.79 31.90
C LEU A 30 4.00 -59.93 32.09
N ASP A 31 3.50 -59.81 33.32
CA ASP A 31 2.05 -59.76 33.61
C ASP A 31 1.55 -58.36 34.04
N ASN A 32 2.35 -57.31 33.85
CA ASN A 32 1.96 -55.95 34.26
C ASN A 32 1.65 -54.98 33.10
N ASP A 33 1.46 -55.49 31.88
CA ASP A 33 0.97 -54.70 30.75
C ASP A 33 -0.54 -54.36 30.85
N ASN A 34 -1.20 -54.94 31.87
CA ASN A 34 -2.63 -54.80 32.16
C ASN A 34 -2.92 -54.03 33.48
N SER A 35 -1.92 -53.32 34.04
CA SER A 35 -2.12 -52.44 35.20
C SER A 35 -3.26 -51.45 34.93
N SER A 36 -4.22 -51.37 35.85
CA SER A 36 -5.35 -50.45 35.77
C SER A 36 -4.92 -48.99 35.53
N ALA A 37 -3.77 -48.59 36.07
CA ALA A 37 -3.19 -47.26 35.87
C ALA A 37 -2.67 -47.03 34.43
N ARG A 38 -2.02 -48.02 33.82
CA ARG A 38 -1.54 -47.92 32.42
C ARG A 38 -2.69 -48.05 31.42
N LEU A 39 -3.70 -48.85 31.71
CA LEU A 39 -4.94 -48.92 30.93
C LEU A 39 -5.73 -47.62 31.00
N PHE A 40 -5.84 -47.02 32.19
CA PHE A 40 -6.44 -45.71 32.37
C PHE A 40 -5.67 -44.64 31.59
N GLU A 41 -4.34 -44.64 31.67
CA GLU A 41 -3.52 -43.68 30.94
C GLU A 41 -3.63 -43.84 29.41
N ARG A 42 -3.58 -45.08 28.90
CA ARG A 42 -3.78 -45.37 27.47
C ARG A 42 -5.18 -44.97 26.99
N SER A 43 -6.20 -45.20 27.82
CA SER A 43 -7.59 -44.82 27.52
C SER A 43 -7.75 -43.30 27.51
N ARG A 44 -7.12 -42.60 28.46
CA ARG A 44 -7.10 -41.14 28.55
C ARG A 44 -6.37 -40.50 27.37
N ILE A 45 -5.21 -41.02 27.00
CA ILE A 45 -4.45 -40.56 25.82
C ILE A 45 -5.27 -40.75 24.55
N LYS A 46 -5.93 -41.90 24.38
CA LYS A 46 -6.79 -42.16 23.23
C LYS A 46 -7.98 -41.20 23.19
N ALA A 47 -8.67 -41.00 24.30
CA ALA A 47 -9.79 -40.06 24.39
C ALA A 47 -9.38 -38.62 24.02
N LEU A 48 -8.23 -38.16 24.52
CA LEU A 48 -7.69 -36.83 24.17
C LEU A 48 -7.28 -36.73 22.70
N ALA A 49 -6.77 -37.81 22.10
CA ALA A 49 -6.46 -37.85 20.67
C ALA A 49 -7.73 -37.78 19.82
N ASP A 50 -8.77 -38.54 20.19
CA ASP A 50 -10.07 -38.55 19.51
C ASP A 50 -10.77 -37.19 19.61
N GLU A 51 -10.69 -36.51 20.76
CA GLU A 51 -11.21 -35.15 20.96
C GLU A 51 -10.52 -34.14 20.02
N ARG A 52 -9.18 -34.18 19.95
CA ARG A 52 -8.42 -33.31 19.03
C ARG A 52 -8.75 -33.61 17.57
N GLU A 53 -8.90 -34.89 17.20
CA GLU A 53 -9.29 -35.28 15.85
C GLU A 53 -10.67 -34.72 15.49
N ALA A 54 -11.64 -34.76 16.42
CA ALA A 54 -12.97 -34.19 16.23
C ALA A 54 -12.93 -32.67 16.04
N VAL A 55 -12.18 -31.94 16.88
CA VAL A 55 -11.98 -30.48 16.74
C VAL A 55 -11.33 -30.14 15.40
N GLN A 56 -10.32 -30.91 15.00
CA GLN A 56 -9.62 -30.71 13.73
C GLN A 56 -10.53 -30.97 12.54
N LYS A 57 -11.32 -32.05 12.56
CA LYS A 57 -12.35 -32.33 11.55
C LYS A 57 -13.32 -31.17 11.42
N LYS A 58 -13.85 -30.68 12.54
CA LYS A 58 -14.80 -29.56 12.60
C LYS A 58 -14.20 -28.28 12.01
N THR A 59 -12.99 -27.92 12.44
CA THR A 59 -12.26 -26.74 11.95
C THR A 59 -11.98 -26.83 10.45
N PHE A 60 -11.44 -27.96 9.99
CA PHE A 60 -11.13 -28.16 8.56
C PHE A 60 -12.39 -28.19 7.70
N THR A 61 -13.49 -28.76 8.19
CA THR A 61 -14.79 -28.71 7.49
C THR A 61 -15.27 -27.27 7.32
N LYS A 62 -15.22 -26.46 8.40
CA LYS A 62 -15.56 -25.03 8.35
C LYS A 62 -14.64 -24.27 7.40
N TRP A 63 -13.34 -24.57 7.41
CA TRP A 63 -12.35 -23.94 6.53
C TRP A 63 -12.60 -24.27 5.05
N VAL A 64 -12.78 -25.55 4.70
CA VAL A 64 -13.12 -25.99 3.33
C VAL A 64 -14.40 -25.29 2.85
N ASN A 65 -15.42 -25.22 3.71
CA ASN A 65 -16.68 -24.54 3.38
C ASN A 65 -16.54 -23.03 3.20
N SER A 66 -15.62 -22.37 3.93
CA SER A 66 -15.32 -20.94 3.73
C SER A 66 -14.74 -20.63 2.35
N ILE A 67 -14.15 -21.64 1.69
CA ILE A 67 -13.58 -21.53 0.34
C ILE A 67 -14.60 -21.98 -0.71
N LEU A 68 -15.22 -23.15 -0.53
CA LEU A 68 -16.18 -23.72 -1.47
C LEU A 68 -17.46 -22.87 -1.62
N SER A 69 -17.86 -22.13 -0.57
CA SER A 69 -19.02 -21.24 -0.64
C SER A 69 -18.88 -20.16 -1.71
N ARG A 70 -17.64 -19.77 -2.06
CA ARG A 70 -17.34 -18.80 -3.13
C ARG A 70 -17.76 -19.28 -4.52
N VAL A 71 -17.92 -20.60 -4.70
CA VAL A 71 -18.39 -21.24 -5.93
C VAL A 71 -19.72 -21.99 -5.71
N GLY A 72 -20.47 -21.61 -4.66
CA GLY A 72 -21.78 -22.19 -4.35
C GLY A 72 -21.75 -23.68 -3.97
N CYS A 73 -20.62 -24.19 -3.50
CA CYS A 73 -20.45 -25.58 -3.06
C CYS A 73 -20.28 -25.66 -1.54
N ARG A 74 -20.64 -26.81 -0.95
CA ARG A 74 -20.49 -27.07 0.49
C ARG A 74 -20.34 -28.56 0.74
N ILE A 75 -19.58 -28.90 1.78
CA ILE A 75 -19.50 -30.25 2.36
C ILE A 75 -20.19 -30.30 3.72
N SER A 76 -20.79 -31.44 4.03
CA SER A 76 -21.42 -31.76 5.31
C SER A 76 -20.48 -32.61 6.18
N ASP A 77 -19.89 -33.66 5.60
CA ASP A 77 -18.90 -34.51 6.28
C ASP A 77 -17.60 -34.59 5.46
N LEU A 78 -16.52 -34.09 6.05
CA LEU A 78 -15.19 -34.09 5.45
C LEU A 78 -14.71 -35.49 5.00
N TYR A 79 -15.06 -36.53 5.74
CA TYR A 79 -14.59 -37.89 5.44
C TYR A 79 -15.39 -38.58 4.34
N LEU A 80 -16.62 -38.14 4.09
CA LEU A 80 -17.50 -38.73 3.09
C LEU A 80 -17.50 -37.93 1.78
N ASP A 81 -17.57 -36.60 1.89
CA ASP A 81 -17.80 -35.73 0.74
C ASP A 81 -16.54 -35.47 -0.09
N LEU A 82 -15.36 -35.86 0.42
CA LEU A 82 -14.10 -35.81 -0.33
C LEU A 82 -13.79 -37.11 -1.10
N ARG A 83 -14.50 -38.20 -0.81
CA ARG A 83 -14.20 -39.54 -1.35
C ARG A 83 -14.36 -39.64 -2.86
N ASP A 84 -15.20 -38.81 -3.47
CA ASP A 84 -15.42 -38.81 -4.92
C ASP A 84 -14.41 -37.95 -5.71
N GLY A 85 -13.53 -37.23 -4.99
CA GLY A 85 -12.51 -36.33 -5.51
C GLY A 85 -13.03 -35.02 -6.12
N ARG A 86 -14.35 -34.85 -6.27
CA ARG A 86 -14.92 -33.67 -6.96
C ARG A 86 -14.78 -32.40 -6.14
N MET A 87 -15.11 -32.47 -4.85
CA MET A 87 -14.99 -31.33 -3.95
C MET A 87 -13.52 -30.96 -3.72
N LEU A 88 -12.63 -31.96 -3.72
CA LEU A 88 -11.18 -31.75 -3.60
C LEU A 88 -10.62 -30.99 -4.81
N ILE A 89 -10.98 -31.39 -6.04
CA ILE A 89 -10.60 -30.66 -7.26
C ILE A 89 -11.10 -29.21 -7.19
N LYS A 90 -12.38 -29.01 -6.88
CA LYS A 90 -12.96 -27.65 -6.78
C LYS A 90 -12.26 -26.79 -5.72
N LEU A 91 -11.94 -27.36 -4.58
CA LEU A 91 -11.20 -26.68 -3.52
C LEU A 91 -9.85 -26.18 -4.03
N LEU A 92 -9.10 -27.04 -4.73
CA LEU A 92 -7.81 -26.70 -5.31
C LEU A 92 -7.91 -25.64 -6.41
N GLU A 93 -8.91 -25.72 -7.29
CA GLU A 93 -9.16 -24.68 -8.30
C GLU A 93 -9.39 -23.30 -7.69
N VAL A 94 -10.18 -23.22 -6.60
CA VAL A 94 -10.47 -21.94 -5.93
C VAL A 94 -9.25 -21.42 -5.18
N LEU A 95 -8.42 -22.30 -4.62
CA LEU A 95 -7.20 -21.93 -3.88
C LEU A 95 -6.07 -21.45 -4.80
N SER A 96 -5.82 -22.16 -5.90
CA SER A 96 -4.75 -21.80 -6.83
C SER A 96 -5.16 -20.71 -7.82
N GLY A 97 -6.46 -20.56 -8.10
CA GLY A 97 -6.95 -19.74 -9.20
C GLY A 97 -6.74 -20.36 -10.59
N GLU A 98 -6.21 -21.58 -10.66
CA GLU A 98 -5.95 -22.32 -11.89
C GLU A 98 -7.07 -23.32 -12.18
N ARG A 99 -7.26 -23.65 -13.47
CA ARG A 99 -8.24 -24.64 -13.90
C ARG A 99 -7.63 -26.03 -13.87
N LEU A 100 -8.18 -26.91 -13.03
CA LEU A 100 -7.76 -28.31 -12.95
C LEU A 100 -8.49 -29.15 -14.02
N PRO A 101 -7.96 -30.35 -14.35
CA PRO A 101 -8.64 -31.29 -15.23
C PRO A 101 -10.06 -31.59 -14.75
N LYS A 102 -11.02 -31.60 -15.68
CA LYS A 102 -12.43 -31.86 -15.34
C LYS A 102 -12.57 -33.23 -14.66
N PRO A 103 -13.40 -33.33 -13.60
CA PRO A 103 -13.63 -34.61 -12.93
C PRO A 103 -14.29 -35.60 -13.87
N THR A 104 -13.82 -36.84 -13.85
CA THR A 104 -14.38 -37.98 -14.55
C THR A 104 -15.85 -38.15 -14.14
N LYS A 105 -16.71 -38.35 -15.13
CA LYS A 105 -18.14 -38.62 -14.93
C LYS A 105 -18.31 -40.09 -14.55
N GLY A 106 -19.10 -40.36 -13.52
CA GLY A 106 -19.35 -41.71 -13.02
C GLY A 106 -19.30 -41.78 -11.50
N ARG A 107 -19.86 -42.85 -10.94
CA ARG A 107 -19.95 -43.10 -9.48
C ARG A 107 -19.22 -44.37 -9.02
N MET A 108 -18.73 -45.20 -9.96
CA MET A 108 -17.91 -46.37 -9.62
C MET A 108 -16.60 -45.95 -8.96
N ARG A 109 -16.07 -46.81 -8.07
CA ARG A 109 -14.83 -46.55 -7.31
C ARG A 109 -13.65 -46.13 -8.20
N ILE A 110 -13.52 -46.70 -9.40
CA ILE A 110 -12.46 -46.34 -10.35
C ILE A 110 -12.50 -44.86 -10.76
N HIS A 111 -13.69 -44.28 -10.96
CA HIS A 111 -13.84 -42.87 -11.29
C HIS A 111 -13.48 -41.97 -10.10
N CYS A 112 -13.81 -42.39 -8.88
CA CYS A 112 -13.44 -41.68 -7.66
C CYS A 112 -11.91 -41.68 -7.47
N LEU A 113 -11.26 -42.83 -7.67
CA LEU A 113 -9.80 -42.95 -7.62
C LEU A 113 -9.13 -42.02 -8.64
N GLU A 114 -9.62 -41.99 -9.88
CA GLU A 114 -9.07 -41.12 -10.92
C GLU A 114 -9.24 -39.62 -10.58
N ASN A 115 -10.39 -39.23 -10.01
CA ASN A 115 -10.63 -37.84 -9.60
C ASN A 115 -9.71 -37.41 -8.45
N VAL A 116 -9.55 -38.27 -7.44
CA VAL A 116 -8.62 -37.99 -6.34
C VAL A 116 -7.19 -37.94 -6.86
N ASP A 117 -6.80 -38.86 -7.75
CA ASP A 117 -5.45 -38.90 -8.32
C ASP A 117 -5.11 -37.62 -9.09
N LYS A 118 -6.06 -37.07 -9.87
CA LYS A 118 -5.91 -35.75 -10.52
C LYS A 118 -5.60 -34.64 -9.51
N ALA A 119 -6.28 -34.63 -8.36
CA ALA A 119 -6.03 -33.65 -7.31
C ALA A 119 -4.67 -33.85 -6.63
N LEU A 120 -4.29 -35.11 -6.33
CA LEU A 120 -2.99 -35.42 -5.72
C LEU A 120 -1.83 -35.12 -6.67
N GLN A 121 -2.00 -35.36 -7.97
CA GLN A 121 -1.02 -35.04 -9.00
C GLN A 121 -0.79 -33.53 -9.09
N PHE A 122 -1.85 -32.73 -9.09
CA PHE A 122 -1.74 -31.27 -9.02
C PHE A 122 -0.98 -30.80 -7.77
N LEU A 123 -1.21 -31.41 -6.61
CA LEU A 123 -0.46 -31.09 -5.40
C LEU A 123 1.03 -31.41 -5.52
N LYS A 124 1.38 -32.55 -6.14
CA LYS A 124 2.79 -32.90 -6.43
C LYS A 124 3.45 -31.87 -7.34
N GLU A 125 2.74 -31.39 -8.36
CA GLU A 125 3.21 -30.32 -9.25
C GLU A 125 3.44 -29.00 -8.50
N GLN A 126 2.60 -28.71 -7.51
CA GLN A 126 2.76 -27.58 -6.59
C GLN A 126 3.84 -27.78 -5.51
N ARG A 127 4.73 -28.77 -5.70
CA ARG A 127 5.86 -29.15 -4.82
C ARG A 127 5.43 -29.57 -3.41
N VAL A 128 4.26 -30.19 -3.30
CA VAL A 128 3.79 -30.78 -2.05
C VAL A 128 4.32 -32.20 -1.91
N HIS A 129 4.98 -32.48 -0.79
CA HIS A 129 5.45 -33.83 -0.45
C HIS A 129 4.30 -34.65 0.15
N LEU A 130 3.78 -35.61 -0.62
CA LEU A 130 2.71 -36.53 -0.23
C LEU A 130 3.28 -37.94 0.00
N GLU A 131 4.23 -38.06 0.93
CA GLU A 131 4.81 -39.36 1.30
C GLU A 131 3.76 -40.22 2.01
N ASN A 132 3.58 -41.46 1.56
CA ASN A 132 2.63 -42.42 2.14
C ASN A 132 1.13 -42.08 1.98
N MET A 133 0.74 -41.35 0.92
CA MET A 133 -0.67 -41.08 0.61
C MET A 133 -1.02 -41.48 -0.82
N GLY A 134 -1.98 -42.39 -0.97
CA GLY A 134 -2.57 -42.79 -2.24
C GLY A 134 -3.99 -42.28 -2.42
N SER A 135 -4.49 -42.32 -3.66
CA SER A 135 -5.89 -41.99 -3.96
C SER A 135 -6.89 -42.92 -3.27
N HIS A 136 -6.52 -44.20 -3.08
CA HIS A 136 -7.33 -45.19 -2.38
C HIS A 136 -7.60 -44.83 -0.92
N ASP A 137 -6.64 -44.23 -0.21
CA ASP A 137 -6.80 -43.82 1.19
C ASP A 137 -7.94 -42.81 1.38
N ILE A 138 -8.06 -41.87 0.43
CA ILE A 138 -9.11 -40.85 0.44
C ILE A 138 -10.44 -41.46 0.01
N VAL A 139 -10.45 -42.28 -1.05
CA VAL A 139 -11.66 -42.92 -1.56
C VAL A 139 -12.24 -43.92 -0.56
N ASP A 140 -11.41 -44.58 0.24
CA ASP A 140 -11.84 -45.57 1.23
C ASP A 140 -12.19 -44.92 2.58
N GLY A 141 -11.88 -43.63 2.77
CA GLY A 141 -12.34 -42.84 3.92
C GLY A 141 -11.40 -42.87 5.13
N ASN A 142 -10.09 -42.98 4.93
CA ASN A 142 -9.13 -42.98 6.04
C ASN A 142 -9.07 -41.60 6.71
N HIS A 143 -9.69 -41.45 7.89
CA HIS A 143 -9.84 -40.17 8.60
C HIS A 143 -8.51 -39.44 8.81
N ARG A 144 -7.48 -40.15 9.29
CA ARG A 144 -6.16 -39.60 9.58
C ARG A 144 -5.49 -39.05 8.32
N LEU A 145 -5.57 -39.78 7.21
CA LEU A 145 -4.97 -39.36 5.95
C LEU A 145 -5.76 -38.22 5.28
N ILE A 146 -7.09 -38.20 5.40
CA ILE A 146 -7.92 -37.09 4.92
C ILE A 146 -7.60 -35.80 5.67
N LEU A 147 -7.51 -35.84 7.01
CA LEU A 147 -7.09 -34.67 7.79
C LEU A 147 -5.66 -34.25 7.45
N GLY A 148 -4.75 -35.22 7.28
CA GLY A 148 -3.39 -34.97 6.82
C GLY A 148 -3.35 -34.24 5.48
N LEU A 149 -4.16 -34.67 4.51
CA LEU A 149 -4.26 -34.06 3.19
C LEU A 149 -4.74 -32.61 3.28
N ILE A 150 -5.84 -32.36 3.99
CA ILE A 150 -6.38 -31.00 4.14
C ILE A 150 -5.40 -30.09 4.87
N TRP A 151 -4.73 -30.59 5.91
CA TRP A 151 -3.67 -29.85 6.58
C TRP A 151 -2.54 -29.46 5.62
N THR A 152 -2.08 -30.41 4.80
CA THR A 152 -1.03 -30.14 3.80
C THR A 152 -1.47 -29.10 2.77
N ILE A 153 -2.73 -29.11 2.35
CA ILE A 153 -3.30 -28.09 1.46
C ILE A 153 -3.32 -26.71 2.15
N ILE A 154 -3.80 -26.64 3.41
CA ILE A 154 -3.78 -25.40 4.20
C ILE A 154 -2.33 -24.88 4.31
N LEU A 155 -1.39 -25.74 4.69
CA LEU A 155 0.01 -25.39 4.83
C LEU A 155 0.57 -24.80 3.53
N ARG A 156 0.35 -25.47 2.39
CA ARG A 156 0.86 -25.05 1.09
C ARG A 156 0.26 -23.73 0.59
N PHE A 157 -1.07 -23.59 0.64
CA PHE A 157 -1.78 -22.49 -0.02
C PHE A 157 -2.14 -21.33 0.89
N GLN A 158 -2.06 -21.50 2.22
CA GLN A 158 -2.40 -20.45 3.17
C GLN A 158 -1.22 -20.07 4.06
N ILE A 159 -0.27 -20.95 4.34
CA ILE A 159 0.79 -20.68 5.32
C ILE A 159 2.13 -20.40 4.65
N GLN A 160 2.53 -21.20 3.66
CA GLN A 160 3.88 -21.09 3.06
C GLN A 160 4.20 -19.73 2.45
N ASP A 161 3.20 -19.00 1.95
CA ASP A 161 3.38 -17.66 1.37
C ASP A 161 3.40 -16.53 2.42
N ILE A 162 3.33 -16.85 3.71
CA ILE A 162 3.39 -15.86 4.80
C ILE A 162 4.82 -15.34 4.92
N ILE A 163 4.99 -14.07 4.54
CA ILE A 163 6.26 -13.35 4.66
C ILE A 163 6.09 -12.28 5.74
N VAL A 164 7.00 -12.27 6.71
CA VAL A 164 7.07 -11.23 7.73
C VAL A 164 8.35 -10.43 7.52
N GLU A 165 8.19 -9.20 7.04
CA GLU A 165 9.30 -8.26 6.91
C GLU A 165 9.78 -7.83 8.30
N THR A 166 10.75 -8.55 8.85
CA THR A 166 11.61 -7.99 9.89
C THR A 166 12.59 -7.05 9.20
N GLY A 167 12.66 -5.78 9.60
CA GLY A 167 13.57 -4.78 9.03
C GLY A 167 15.08 -5.06 9.19
N GLN A 168 15.46 -6.31 9.48
CA GLN A 168 16.81 -6.82 9.51
C GLN A 168 16.99 -7.73 8.28
N ALA A 169 17.78 -7.27 7.31
CA ALA A 169 17.97 -7.90 6.02
C ALA A 169 18.74 -9.24 6.08
N ASP A 170 19.36 -9.56 7.22
CA ASP A 170 20.42 -10.59 7.31
C ASP A 170 19.98 -11.92 7.94
N GLN A 171 18.70 -12.12 8.28
CA GLN A 171 18.16 -13.41 8.76
C GLN A 171 17.00 -13.92 7.89
N LYS A 172 17.10 -13.70 6.57
CA LYS A 172 16.07 -14.07 5.59
C LYS A 172 16.06 -15.57 5.26
N GLU A 173 17.08 -16.31 5.66
CA GLU A 173 17.18 -17.74 5.36
C GLU A 173 16.63 -18.58 6.53
N THR A 174 15.70 -19.48 6.19
CA THR A 174 15.20 -20.62 6.98
C THR A 174 14.39 -20.37 8.27
N ARG A 175 13.46 -19.40 8.29
CA ARG A 175 12.31 -19.51 9.22
C ARG A 175 11.20 -20.32 8.58
N SER A 176 10.69 -21.34 9.27
CA SER A 176 9.50 -22.06 8.83
C SER A 176 8.34 -21.07 8.69
N ALA A 177 7.44 -21.29 7.74
CA ALA A 177 6.26 -20.45 7.57
C ALA A 177 5.40 -20.35 8.85
N LYS A 178 5.44 -21.40 9.68
CA LYS A 178 4.87 -21.41 11.04
C LYS A 178 5.58 -20.42 11.98
N ASP A 179 6.90 -20.34 11.94
CA ASP A 179 7.68 -19.43 12.78
C ASP A 179 7.49 -17.98 12.33
N ALA A 180 7.35 -17.76 11.03
CA ALA A 180 6.98 -16.45 10.50
C ALA A 180 5.60 -16.02 11.03
N LEU A 181 4.60 -16.90 11.00
CA LEU A 181 3.29 -16.61 11.58
C LEU A 181 3.37 -16.35 13.09
N LEU A 182 4.16 -17.12 13.83
CA LEU A 182 4.34 -16.95 15.28
C LEU A 182 4.94 -15.57 15.59
N LEU A 183 5.98 -15.21 14.86
CA LEU A 183 6.63 -13.90 14.96
C LEU A 183 5.68 -12.76 14.63
N TRP A 184 4.86 -12.90 13.58
CA TRP A 184 3.83 -11.92 13.26
C TRP A 184 2.88 -11.70 14.45
N CYS A 185 2.39 -12.80 15.05
CA CYS A 185 1.51 -12.71 16.22
C CYS A 185 2.19 -11.95 17.36
N GLN A 186 3.43 -12.34 17.71
CA GLN A 186 4.22 -11.69 18.75
C GLN A 186 4.44 -10.19 18.49
N MET A 187 4.81 -9.81 17.27
CA MET A 187 5.01 -8.41 16.89
C MET A 187 3.72 -7.60 16.99
N LYS A 188 2.57 -8.19 16.65
CA LYS A 188 1.27 -7.51 16.71
C LYS A 188 0.74 -7.37 18.13
N THR A 189 0.98 -8.35 18.98
CA THR A 189 0.52 -8.35 20.37
C THR A 189 1.56 -7.84 21.36
N ALA A 190 2.73 -7.40 20.90
CA ALA A 190 3.75 -6.79 21.76
C ALA A 190 3.18 -5.59 22.53
N GLY A 191 3.35 -5.60 23.85
CA GLY A 191 2.86 -4.56 24.77
C GLY A 191 1.43 -4.78 25.31
N TYR A 192 0.72 -5.82 24.88
CA TYR A 192 -0.59 -6.14 25.47
C TYR A 192 -0.44 -6.88 26.80
N PRO A 193 -1.15 -6.44 27.86
CA PRO A 193 -1.11 -7.15 29.13
C PRO A 193 -1.78 -8.53 28.99
N ASN A 194 -1.25 -9.49 29.75
CA ASN A 194 -1.73 -10.88 29.78
C ASN A 194 -1.63 -11.64 28.45
N VAL A 195 -0.78 -11.18 27.51
CA VAL A 195 -0.53 -11.87 26.24
C VAL A 195 0.97 -12.17 26.09
N ASN A 196 1.29 -13.46 26.05
CA ASN A 196 2.62 -13.95 25.71
C ASN A 196 2.47 -15.16 24.78
N ILE A 197 2.73 -14.96 23.49
CA ILE A 197 2.50 -15.98 22.47
C ILE A 197 3.81 -16.73 22.21
N THR A 198 3.88 -17.98 22.66
CA THR A 198 5.05 -18.86 22.45
C THR A 198 4.74 -20.11 21.63
N ASN A 199 3.46 -20.41 21.43
CA ASN A 199 2.98 -21.59 20.69
C ASN A 199 1.61 -21.32 20.04
N PHE A 200 1.10 -22.28 19.28
CA PHE A 200 -0.25 -22.27 18.73
C PHE A 200 -1.20 -23.23 19.48
N THR A 201 -1.03 -23.38 20.78
CA THR A 201 -1.91 -24.19 21.63
C THR A 201 -2.33 -23.39 22.87
N THR A 202 -1.60 -23.55 23.97
CA THR A 202 -1.95 -22.99 25.28
C THR A 202 -1.86 -21.47 25.34
N SER A 203 -1.05 -20.83 24.49
CA SER A 203 -0.94 -19.36 24.41
C SER A 203 -2.24 -18.68 23.95
N TRP A 204 -3.16 -19.44 23.36
CA TRP A 204 -4.41 -18.93 22.78
C TRP A 204 -5.66 -19.34 23.59
N LYS A 205 -5.48 -20.24 24.56
CA LYS A 205 -6.55 -20.88 25.34
C LYS A 205 -7.44 -19.89 26.09
N ASP A 206 -6.88 -18.78 26.57
CA ASP A 206 -7.61 -17.78 27.35
C ASP A 206 -8.31 -16.70 26.51
N GLY A 207 -8.18 -16.75 25.18
CA GLY A 207 -8.77 -15.82 24.24
C GLY A 207 -8.15 -14.43 24.21
N MET A 208 -7.19 -14.10 25.09
CA MET A 208 -6.60 -12.76 25.14
C MET A 208 -5.82 -12.44 23.86
N ALA A 209 -5.07 -13.42 23.34
CA ALA A 209 -4.28 -13.28 22.11
C ALA A 209 -5.16 -12.93 20.87
N PHE A 210 -6.31 -13.58 20.71
CA PHE A 210 -7.24 -13.28 19.60
C PHE A 210 -7.78 -11.85 19.70
N ASN A 211 -8.21 -11.43 20.89
CA ASN A 211 -8.70 -10.07 21.12
C ASN A 211 -7.61 -9.02 20.90
N ALA A 212 -6.37 -9.29 21.33
CA ALA A 212 -5.25 -8.39 21.12
C ALA A 212 -4.92 -8.20 19.63
N LEU A 213 -4.98 -9.28 18.83
CA LEU A 213 -4.79 -9.19 17.38
C LEU A 213 -5.85 -8.33 16.71
N ILE A 214 -7.12 -8.48 17.09
CA ILE A 214 -8.22 -7.66 16.57
C ILE A 214 -8.02 -6.21 17.00
N HIS A 215 -7.86 -5.95 18.30
CA HIS A 215 -7.70 -4.59 18.84
C HIS A 215 -6.49 -3.85 18.24
N LYS A 216 -5.38 -4.56 17.97
CA LYS A 216 -4.19 -3.94 17.33
C LYS A 216 -4.49 -3.36 15.95
N HIS A 217 -5.37 -4.00 15.18
CA HIS A 217 -5.70 -3.57 13.82
C HIS A 217 -6.99 -2.73 13.75
N ARG A 218 -7.93 -2.99 14.66
CA ARG A 218 -9.26 -2.38 14.76
C ARG A 218 -9.62 -2.18 16.23
N PRO A 219 -9.07 -1.15 16.89
CA PRO A 219 -9.30 -0.91 18.31
C PRO A 219 -10.77 -0.56 18.62
N ASP A 220 -11.50 -0.08 17.61
CA ASP A 220 -12.92 0.24 17.67
C ASP A 220 -13.84 -0.98 17.89
N LEU A 221 -13.34 -2.20 17.64
CA LEU A 221 -14.17 -3.42 17.70
C LEU A 221 -14.08 -4.16 19.04
N VAL A 222 -13.09 -3.86 19.88
CA VAL A 222 -12.83 -4.62 21.11
C VAL A 222 -12.44 -3.65 22.23
N ASP A 223 -13.24 -3.57 23.29
CA ASP A 223 -12.79 -2.94 24.52
C ASP A 223 -11.86 -3.89 25.29
N TYR A 224 -10.57 -3.85 24.96
CA TYR A 224 -9.59 -4.75 25.54
C TYR A 224 -9.42 -4.55 27.06
N SER A 225 -9.67 -3.33 27.56
CA SER A 225 -9.51 -3.00 28.99
C SER A 225 -10.52 -3.71 29.88
N SER A 226 -11.69 -4.04 29.33
CA SER A 226 -12.74 -4.79 30.03
C SER A 226 -12.46 -6.29 30.15
N LEU A 227 -11.53 -6.83 29.34
CA LEU A 227 -11.26 -8.26 29.24
C LEU A 227 -10.39 -8.75 30.39
N LYS A 228 -10.70 -9.96 30.88
CA LYS A 228 -9.97 -10.61 31.98
C LYS A 228 -9.55 -12.01 31.56
N ARG A 229 -8.28 -12.37 31.84
CA ARG A 229 -7.72 -13.70 31.57
C ARG A 229 -8.52 -14.84 32.20
N SER A 230 -9.16 -14.58 33.34
CA SER A 230 -9.99 -15.55 34.06
C SER A 230 -11.33 -15.87 33.39
N ASN A 231 -11.71 -15.20 32.30
CA ASN A 231 -12.96 -15.43 31.58
C ASN A 231 -12.73 -15.90 30.12
N PRO A 232 -12.11 -17.08 29.93
CA PRO A 232 -11.63 -17.55 28.63
C PRO A 232 -12.77 -17.73 27.61
N THR A 233 -13.88 -18.35 28.01
CA THR A 233 -15.04 -18.60 27.14
C THR A 233 -15.62 -17.29 26.59
N HIS A 234 -15.78 -16.28 27.44
CA HIS A 234 -16.24 -14.96 27.02
C HIS A 234 -15.24 -14.30 26.06
N ASN A 235 -13.96 -14.32 26.39
CA ASN A 235 -12.93 -13.68 25.56
C ASN A 235 -12.87 -14.31 24.16
N LEU A 236 -12.90 -15.64 24.08
CA LEU A 236 -12.93 -16.39 22.82
C LEU A 236 -14.19 -16.05 22.02
N GLN A 237 -15.37 -16.09 22.66
CA GLN A 237 -16.64 -15.75 22.01
C GLN A 237 -16.65 -14.31 21.48
N ASN A 238 -16.12 -13.35 22.27
CA ASN A 238 -16.01 -11.96 21.87
C ASN A 238 -15.16 -11.79 20.60
N ALA A 239 -13.95 -12.37 20.61
CA ALA A 239 -13.06 -12.31 19.45
C ALA A 239 -13.67 -12.95 18.20
N PHE A 240 -14.27 -14.13 18.36
CA PHE A 240 -14.84 -14.88 17.23
C PHE A 240 -16.06 -14.17 16.65
N ASN A 241 -16.91 -13.58 17.50
CA ASN A 241 -18.05 -12.77 17.07
C ASN A 241 -17.61 -11.51 16.33
N ALA A 242 -16.67 -10.74 16.90
CA ALA A 242 -16.16 -9.54 16.27
C ALA A 242 -15.50 -9.85 14.90
N ALA A 243 -14.76 -10.96 14.81
CA ALA A 243 -14.13 -11.40 13.58
C ALA A 243 -15.17 -11.72 12.48
N GLU A 244 -16.23 -12.44 12.80
CA GLU A 244 -17.24 -12.82 11.81
C GLU A 244 -18.15 -11.66 11.42
N GLN A 245 -18.69 -10.95 12.42
CA GLN A 245 -19.72 -9.93 12.19
C GLN A 245 -19.14 -8.64 11.60
N ASN A 246 -17.92 -8.25 12.00
CA ASN A 246 -17.35 -6.96 11.62
C ASN A 246 -16.21 -7.10 10.60
N LEU A 247 -15.49 -8.23 10.59
CA LEU A 247 -14.37 -8.46 9.67
C LEU A 247 -14.70 -9.46 8.55
N GLY A 248 -15.79 -10.23 8.66
CA GLY A 248 -16.13 -11.27 7.69
C GLY A 248 -15.18 -12.48 7.73
N VAL A 249 -14.39 -12.63 8.80
CA VAL A 249 -13.53 -13.80 9.01
C VAL A 249 -14.37 -14.92 9.63
N THR A 250 -14.64 -15.97 8.86
CA THR A 250 -15.48 -17.11 9.26
C THR A 250 -15.01 -17.73 10.56
N LYS A 251 -15.92 -17.98 11.51
CA LYS A 251 -15.60 -18.69 12.76
C LYS A 251 -15.22 -20.14 12.47
N LEU A 252 -13.94 -20.47 12.57
CA LEU A 252 -13.45 -21.83 12.36
C LEU A 252 -13.44 -22.65 13.65
N LEU A 253 -13.34 -21.99 14.80
CA LEU A 253 -13.25 -22.59 16.13
C LEU A 253 -14.44 -22.17 16.96
N ASP A 254 -14.85 -23.04 17.89
CA ASP A 254 -15.80 -22.69 18.93
C ASP A 254 -15.07 -22.56 20.29
N PRO A 255 -15.54 -21.72 21.23
CA PRO A 255 -14.83 -21.46 22.49
C PRO A 255 -14.50 -22.72 23.29
N GLU A 256 -15.40 -23.70 23.32
CA GLU A 256 -15.23 -24.97 24.01
C GLU A 256 -14.10 -25.83 23.42
N ASP A 257 -13.86 -25.72 22.10
CA ASP A 257 -12.80 -26.47 21.40
C ASP A 257 -11.39 -25.90 21.70
N VAL A 258 -11.34 -24.62 22.13
CA VAL A 258 -10.09 -23.90 22.45
C VAL A 258 -9.83 -23.87 23.95
N PHE A 259 -10.87 -23.80 24.78
CA PHE A 259 -10.75 -23.82 26.23
C PHE A 259 -10.63 -25.25 26.79
N THR A 260 -9.64 -26.00 26.29
CA THR A 260 -9.35 -27.38 26.72
C THR A 260 -7.96 -27.46 27.36
N GLU A 261 -7.60 -28.58 28.01
CA GLU A 261 -6.27 -28.75 28.60
C GLU A 261 -5.17 -28.54 27.55
N ASN A 262 -5.36 -29.12 26.37
CA ASN A 262 -4.39 -29.10 25.29
C ASN A 262 -5.08 -28.86 23.92
N PRO A 263 -5.26 -27.59 23.52
CA PRO A 263 -5.92 -27.23 22.26
C PRO A 263 -5.18 -27.79 21.03
N ASP A 264 -5.92 -28.14 19.97
CA ASP A 264 -5.32 -28.65 18.73
C ASP A 264 -4.55 -27.57 17.97
N GLU A 265 -3.24 -27.79 17.79
CA GLU A 265 -2.34 -26.80 17.21
C GLU A 265 -2.71 -26.43 15.77
N LYS A 266 -3.04 -27.43 14.95
CA LYS A 266 -3.36 -27.22 13.53
C LYS A 266 -4.64 -26.40 13.37
N SER A 267 -5.62 -26.63 14.24
CA SER A 267 -6.88 -25.89 14.25
C SER A 267 -6.67 -24.42 14.63
N ILE A 268 -5.87 -24.15 15.67
CA ILE A 268 -5.49 -22.79 16.05
C ILE A 268 -4.73 -22.09 14.91
N ILE A 269 -3.70 -22.73 14.36
CA ILE A 269 -2.92 -22.17 13.23
C ILE A 269 -3.84 -21.81 12.07
N THR A 270 -4.73 -22.72 11.67
CA THR A 270 -5.65 -22.50 10.55
C THR A 270 -6.50 -21.24 10.75
N TYR A 271 -6.98 -21.01 11.97
CA TYR A 271 -7.77 -19.80 12.24
C TYR A 271 -6.94 -18.54 12.34
N VAL A 272 -5.75 -18.60 12.96
CA VAL A 272 -4.82 -17.46 13.04
C VAL A 272 -4.34 -17.04 11.64
N VAL A 273 -4.15 -17.98 10.73
CA VAL A 273 -3.82 -17.71 9.32
C VAL A 273 -4.95 -16.94 8.62
N ALA A 274 -6.22 -17.24 8.94
CA ALA A 274 -7.34 -16.47 8.40
C ALA A 274 -7.31 -15.00 8.86
N PHE A 275 -6.95 -14.74 10.12
CA PHE A 275 -6.71 -13.37 10.61
C PHE A 275 -5.52 -12.71 9.91
N TYR A 276 -4.40 -13.43 9.75
CA TYR A 276 -3.22 -12.91 9.04
C TYR A 276 -3.59 -12.44 7.64
N HIS A 277 -4.24 -13.28 6.83
CA HIS A 277 -4.61 -12.93 5.46
C HIS A 277 -5.55 -11.75 5.39
N TYR A 278 -6.54 -11.70 6.29
CA TYR A 278 -7.45 -10.57 6.38
C TYR A 278 -6.71 -9.26 6.67
N PHE A 279 -5.91 -9.21 7.74
CA PHE A 279 -5.21 -7.99 8.13
C PHE A 279 -4.08 -7.61 7.16
N SER A 280 -3.42 -8.58 6.54
CA SER A 280 -2.44 -8.34 5.48
C SER A 280 -3.09 -7.72 4.25
N LYS A 281 -4.24 -8.26 3.80
CA LYS A 281 -5.02 -7.68 2.70
C LYS A 281 -5.52 -6.27 3.04
N MET A 282 -6.01 -6.05 4.27
CA MET A 282 -6.43 -4.73 4.75
C MET A 282 -5.27 -3.72 4.70
N LYS A 283 -4.07 -4.12 5.14
CA LYS A 283 -2.88 -3.27 5.06
C LYS A 283 -2.48 -2.98 3.61
N GLN A 284 -2.50 -3.97 2.73
CA GLN A 284 -2.19 -3.80 1.30
C GLN A 284 -3.13 -2.77 0.66
N LEU A 285 -4.44 -2.93 0.84
CA LEU A 285 -5.45 -1.99 0.32
C LEU A 285 -5.25 -0.58 0.87
N ALA A 286 -4.90 -0.42 2.15
CA ALA A 286 -4.61 0.89 2.72
C ALA A 286 -3.36 1.55 2.11
N VAL A 287 -2.31 0.76 1.81
CA VAL A 287 -1.09 1.26 1.16
C VAL A 287 -1.37 1.63 -0.30
N GLU A 288 -2.10 0.80 -1.03
CA GLU A 288 -2.54 1.09 -2.40
C GLU A 288 -3.37 2.38 -2.44
N GLY A 289 -4.34 2.54 -1.53
CA GLY A 289 -5.13 3.76 -1.40
C GLY A 289 -4.27 5.00 -1.13
N LYS A 290 -3.29 4.91 -0.23
CA LYS A 290 -2.32 6.01 0.02
C LYS A 290 -1.49 6.35 -1.21
N ARG A 291 -1.04 5.35 -1.97
CA ARG A 291 -0.26 5.56 -3.20
C ARG A 291 -1.09 6.27 -4.27
N VAL A 292 -2.32 5.82 -4.48
CA VAL A 292 -3.27 6.48 -5.40
C VAL A 292 -3.56 7.91 -4.95
N GLY A 293 -3.80 8.13 -3.65
CA GLY A 293 -4.00 9.47 -3.09
C GLY A 293 -2.83 10.41 -3.36
N LYS A 294 -1.59 9.94 -3.20
CA LYS A 294 -0.39 10.74 -3.50
C LYS A 294 -0.28 11.12 -4.98
N VAL A 295 -0.60 10.20 -5.89
CA VAL A 295 -0.61 10.49 -7.34
C VAL A 295 -1.68 11.51 -7.69
N LEU A 296 -2.87 11.39 -7.10
CA LEU A 296 -3.97 12.33 -7.29
C LEU A 296 -3.60 13.72 -6.77
N GLU A 297 -3.01 13.82 -5.58
CA GLU A 297 -2.56 15.09 -5.00
C GLU A 297 -1.55 15.80 -5.90
N GLN A 298 -0.57 15.05 -6.44
CA GLN A 298 0.39 15.57 -7.41
C GLN A 298 -0.27 16.06 -8.71
N ALA A 299 -1.30 15.36 -9.18
CA ALA A 299 -2.05 15.76 -10.37
C ALA A 299 -2.81 17.07 -10.13
N ILE A 300 -3.50 17.20 -8.98
CA ILE A 300 -4.22 18.42 -8.59
C ILE A 300 -3.25 19.60 -8.44
N GLU A 301 -2.08 19.40 -7.82
CA GLU A 301 -1.06 20.45 -7.72
C GLU A 301 -0.59 20.91 -9.10
N THR A 302 -0.38 19.97 -10.03
CA THR A 302 0.03 20.28 -11.40
C THR A 302 -1.06 21.05 -12.16
N GLU A 303 -2.33 20.68 -11.98
CA GLU A 303 -3.47 21.39 -12.56
C GLU A 303 -3.56 22.83 -12.05
N LYS A 304 -3.38 23.05 -10.74
CA LYS A 304 -3.31 24.40 -10.16
C LYS A 304 -2.15 25.23 -10.73
N MET A 305 -0.99 24.61 -10.99
CA MET A 305 0.12 25.30 -11.65
C MET A 305 -0.23 25.70 -13.09
N VAL A 306 -0.94 24.84 -13.82
CA VAL A 306 -1.44 25.13 -15.18
C VAL A 306 -2.41 26.32 -15.16
N GLU A 307 -3.41 26.31 -14.27
CA GLU A 307 -4.37 27.42 -14.11
C GLU A 307 -3.66 28.74 -13.77
N LYS A 308 -2.67 28.68 -12.86
CA LYS A 308 -1.84 29.83 -12.52
C LYS A 308 -1.05 30.35 -13.72
N TYR A 309 -0.47 29.47 -14.53
CA TYR A 309 0.21 29.86 -15.76
C TYR A 309 -0.76 30.54 -16.74
N GLU A 310 -1.94 29.96 -16.99
CA GLU A 310 -2.93 30.53 -17.92
C GLU A 310 -3.40 31.92 -17.47
N THR A 311 -3.63 32.10 -16.17
CA THR A 311 -4.04 33.40 -15.59
C THR A 311 -2.94 34.44 -15.74
N LEU A 312 -1.71 34.13 -15.28
CA LEU A 312 -0.59 35.06 -15.35
C LEU A 312 -0.20 35.43 -16.79
N ALA A 313 -0.28 34.46 -17.71
CA ALA A 313 -0.03 34.71 -19.13
C ALA A 313 -1.07 35.65 -19.73
N SER A 314 -2.36 35.43 -19.42
CA SER A 314 -3.46 36.27 -19.89
C SER A 314 -3.36 37.69 -19.35
N ASP A 315 -3.06 37.86 -18.06
CA ASP A 315 -2.89 39.17 -17.41
C ASP A 315 -1.72 39.95 -18.03
N LEU A 316 -0.58 39.28 -18.27
CA LEU A 316 0.58 39.91 -18.88
C LEU A 316 0.29 40.34 -20.32
N LEU A 317 -0.36 39.48 -21.11
CA LEU A 317 -0.75 39.80 -22.49
C LEU A 317 -1.72 41.00 -22.53
N MET A 318 -2.71 41.02 -21.64
CA MET A 318 -3.64 42.13 -21.51
C MET A 318 -2.93 43.44 -21.16
N TRP A 319 -2.00 43.39 -20.19
CA TRP A 319 -1.18 44.56 -19.83
C TRP A 319 -0.34 45.05 -21.01
N ILE A 320 0.28 44.13 -21.78
CA ILE A 320 1.06 44.48 -22.98
C ILE A 320 0.18 45.22 -24.00
N GLU A 321 -0.99 44.69 -24.33
CA GLU A 321 -1.88 45.31 -25.33
C GLU A 321 -2.39 46.68 -24.86
N GLN A 322 -2.77 46.82 -23.59
CA GLN A 322 -3.17 48.10 -23.01
C GLN A 322 -2.04 49.12 -23.06
N THR A 323 -0.82 48.71 -22.72
CA THR A 323 0.37 49.57 -22.72
C THR A 323 0.73 49.99 -24.14
N ILE A 324 0.67 49.07 -25.12
CA ILE A 324 0.86 49.40 -26.54
C ILE A 324 -0.16 50.47 -26.99
N ALA A 325 -1.43 50.36 -26.59
CA ALA A 325 -2.44 51.35 -26.93
C ALA A 325 -2.12 52.74 -26.35
N VAL A 326 -1.63 52.80 -25.09
CA VAL A 326 -1.18 54.04 -24.46
C VAL A 326 0.05 54.63 -25.16
N LEU A 327 1.06 53.81 -25.47
CA LEU A 327 2.29 54.24 -26.15
C LEU A 327 2.02 54.75 -27.58
N ASN A 328 1.06 54.16 -28.28
CA ASN A 328 0.67 54.58 -29.63
C ASN A 328 -0.17 55.86 -29.66
N ASN A 329 -0.57 56.41 -28.51
CA ASN A 329 -1.34 57.65 -28.47
C ASN A 329 -0.50 58.84 -28.98
N ARG A 330 -0.87 59.37 -30.15
CA ARG A 330 -0.16 60.47 -30.81
C ARG A 330 -0.52 61.88 -30.30
N LYS A 331 -1.37 62.00 -29.27
CA LYS A 331 -1.69 63.31 -28.68
C LYS A 331 -0.48 63.86 -27.92
N LEU A 332 0.14 64.90 -28.48
CA LEU A 332 1.24 65.63 -27.90
C LEU A 332 0.73 66.96 -27.33
N THR A 333 1.19 67.33 -26.14
CA THR A 333 0.89 68.63 -25.54
C THR A 333 1.68 69.72 -26.25
N ASN A 334 1.01 70.79 -26.69
CA ASN A 334 1.65 71.87 -27.45
C ASN A 334 2.30 72.92 -26.52
N SER A 335 3.15 72.46 -25.60
CA SER A 335 3.88 73.29 -24.63
C SER A 335 5.15 72.56 -24.17
N LEU A 336 6.27 73.26 -24.00
CA LEU A 336 7.52 72.65 -23.54
C LEU A 336 7.33 71.89 -22.21
N THR A 337 6.68 72.50 -21.24
CA THR A 337 6.40 71.90 -19.92
C THR A 337 5.54 70.64 -20.03
N GLY A 338 4.50 70.65 -20.87
CA GLY A 338 3.68 69.47 -21.12
C GLY A 338 4.47 68.30 -21.75
N VAL A 339 5.34 68.58 -22.71
CA VAL A 339 6.18 67.53 -23.35
C VAL A 339 7.19 66.97 -22.36
N GLN A 340 7.77 67.80 -21.50
CA GLN A 340 8.64 67.37 -20.40
C GLN A 340 7.91 66.45 -19.42
N GLN A 341 6.65 66.74 -19.06
CA GLN A 341 5.82 65.87 -18.23
C GLN A 341 5.52 64.53 -18.91
N GLN A 342 5.20 64.54 -20.21
CA GLN A 342 5.00 63.31 -20.99
C GLN A 342 6.27 62.45 -21.05
N LEU A 343 7.45 63.09 -21.16
CA LEU A 343 8.74 62.40 -21.12
C LEU A 343 9.05 61.83 -19.72
N GLN A 344 8.72 62.55 -18.66
CA GLN A 344 8.86 62.07 -17.29
C GLN A 344 7.98 60.84 -17.03
N ALA A 345 6.71 60.87 -17.44
CA ALA A 345 5.81 59.72 -17.33
C ALA A 345 6.32 58.51 -18.14
N PHE A 346 6.85 58.74 -19.34
CA PHE A 346 7.47 57.69 -20.14
C PHE A 346 8.71 57.09 -19.47
N ASN A 347 9.55 57.91 -18.82
CA ASN A 347 10.68 57.44 -18.05
C ASN A 347 10.23 56.60 -16.83
N THR A 348 9.20 57.04 -16.10
CA THR A 348 8.61 56.26 -14.99
C THR A 348 8.12 54.89 -15.46
N TYR A 349 7.42 54.83 -16.60
CA TYR A 349 7.03 53.55 -17.20
C TYR A 349 8.26 52.64 -17.44
N ARG A 350 9.33 53.18 -18.04
CA ARG A 350 10.54 52.40 -18.37
C ARG A 350 11.33 51.92 -17.15
N THR A 351 11.40 52.72 -16.10
CA THR A 351 12.26 52.44 -14.94
C THR A 351 11.53 51.79 -13.78
N VAL A 352 10.20 51.91 -13.70
CA VAL A 352 9.39 51.42 -12.58
C VAL A 352 8.40 50.36 -13.02
N GLU A 353 7.60 50.61 -14.05
CA GLU A 353 6.46 49.73 -14.41
C GLU A 353 6.88 48.55 -15.30
N LYS A 354 7.73 48.76 -16.30
CA LYS A 354 8.17 47.72 -17.25
C LYS A 354 9.08 46.65 -16.61
N PRO A 355 10.07 46.97 -15.75
CA PRO A 355 10.98 45.97 -15.20
C PRO A 355 10.30 44.78 -14.48
N PRO A 356 9.30 44.96 -13.59
CA PRO A 356 8.61 43.82 -12.96
C PRO A 356 7.85 42.97 -13.99
N LYS A 357 7.30 43.58 -15.06
CA LYS A 357 6.62 42.85 -16.14
C LYS A 357 7.58 42.01 -16.98
N PHE A 358 8.82 42.47 -17.18
CA PHE A 358 9.86 41.65 -17.80
C PHE A 358 10.22 40.44 -16.92
N GLN A 359 10.25 40.61 -15.59
CA GLN A 359 10.46 39.51 -14.67
C GLN A 359 9.29 38.51 -14.67
N GLU A 360 8.04 38.99 -14.72
CA GLU A 360 6.84 38.15 -14.88
C GLU A 360 6.92 37.27 -16.14
N LYS A 361 7.34 37.83 -17.27
CA LYS A 361 7.59 37.08 -18.52
C LYS A 361 8.57 35.92 -18.30
N GLY A 362 9.72 36.18 -17.66
CA GLY A 362 10.70 35.14 -17.37
C GLY A 362 10.16 34.07 -16.41
N ASN A 363 9.40 34.49 -15.39
CA ASN A 363 8.76 33.58 -14.44
C ASN A 363 7.74 32.63 -15.10
N LEU A 364 7.02 33.10 -16.13
CA LEU A 364 6.10 32.27 -16.93
C LEU A 364 6.84 31.16 -17.69
N GLU A 365 8.01 31.45 -18.26
CA GLU A 365 8.84 30.45 -18.95
C GLU A 365 9.33 29.37 -17.97
N VAL A 366 9.80 29.78 -16.79
CA VAL A 366 10.23 28.87 -15.72
C VAL A 366 9.06 28.04 -15.19
N LEU A 367 7.88 28.63 -15.01
CA LEU A 367 6.68 27.94 -14.55
C LEU A 367 6.25 26.87 -15.56
N LEU A 368 6.20 27.20 -16.86
CA LEU A 368 5.87 26.24 -17.91
C LEU A 368 6.89 25.09 -17.95
N PHE A 369 8.18 25.40 -17.88
CA PHE A 369 9.23 24.36 -17.84
C PHE A 369 9.06 23.44 -16.63
N THR A 370 8.72 24.00 -15.46
CA THR A 370 8.49 23.24 -14.23
C THR A 370 7.29 22.31 -14.36
N ILE A 371 6.16 22.80 -14.89
CA ILE A 371 4.96 22.00 -15.17
C ILE A 371 5.30 20.85 -16.10
N GLN A 372 5.92 21.14 -17.25
CA GLN A 372 6.25 20.12 -18.25
C GLN A 372 7.25 19.08 -17.71
N SER A 373 8.24 19.51 -16.94
CA SER A 373 9.22 18.61 -16.33
C SER A 373 8.57 17.68 -15.30
N ARG A 374 7.68 18.20 -14.44
CA ARG A 374 6.90 17.38 -13.50
C ARG A 374 6.03 16.36 -14.22
N MET A 375 5.31 16.77 -15.27
CA MET A 375 4.46 15.87 -16.04
C MET A 375 5.26 14.76 -16.73
N ARG A 376 6.45 15.06 -17.28
CA ARG A 376 7.36 14.04 -17.84
C ARG A 376 7.85 13.06 -16.78
N ALA A 377 8.28 13.55 -15.62
CA ALA A 377 8.74 12.71 -14.52
C ALA A 377 7.63 11.76 -14.03
N ASN A 378 6.37 12.19 -14.12
CA ASN A 378 5.20 11.41 -13.76
C ASN A 378 4.64 10.57 -14.93
N ASN A 379 5.32 10.50 -16.08
CA ASN A 379 4.86 9.83 -17.31
C ASN A 379 3.45 10.29 -17.77
N GLN A 380 3.09 11.54 -17.49
CA GLN A 380 1.85 12.15 -17.92
C GLN A 380 2.02 12.80 -19.31
N ARG A 381 0.90 12.98 -20.03
CA ARG A 381 0.88 13.78 -21.26
C ARG A 381 1.30 15.21 -20.92
N VAL A 382 2.37 15.68 -21.55
CA VAL A 382 2.93 17.01 -21.30
C VAL A 382 1.91 18.09 -21.65
N TYR A 383 1.71 19.04 -20.74
CA TYR A 383 0.86 20.20 -20.96
C TYR A 383 1.41 21.08 -22.09
N THR A 384 0.52 21.44 -23.00
CA THR A 384 0.76 22.43 -24.06
C THR A 384 -0.26 23.56 -23.85
N PRO A 385 0.19 24.81 -23.66
CA PRO A 385 -0.74 25.93 -23.50
C PRO A 385 -1.66 26.09 -24.71
N LYS A 386 -2.85 26.63 -24.48
CA LYS A 386 -3.82 26.96 -25.53
C LYS A 386 -3.24 28.05 -26.46
N GLU A 387 -3.73 28.09 -27.69
CA GLU A 387 -3.38 29.16 -28.63
C GLU A 387 -3.70 30.53 -28.03
N GLY A 388 -2.79 31.49 -28.21
CA GLY A 388 -2.92 32.84 -27.65
C GLY A 388 -2.24 33.03 -26.29
N VAL A 389 -1.89 31.95 -25.58
CA VAL A 389 -1.12 32.01 -24.31
C VAL A 389 0.18 31.20 -24.37
N LEU A 390 0.67 30.93 -25.58
CA LEU A 390 1.97 30.28 -25.77
C LEU A 390 3.10 31.24 -25.38
N VAL A 391 4.23 30.69 -24.92
CA VAL A 391 5.46 31.48 -24.71
C VAL A 391 5.86 32.23 -25.99
N ALA A 392 5.63 31.64 -27.17
CA ALA A 392 5.84 32.30 -28.45
C ALA A 392 4.95 33.54 -28.63
N ASP A 393 3.68 33.48 -28.21
CA ASP A 393 2.73 34.59 -28.29
C ASP A 393 3.14 35.73 -27.35
N ILE A 394 3.56 35.39 -26.12
CA ILE A 394 4.08 36.37 -25.15
C ILE A 394 5.33 37.06 -25.70
N ASN A 395 6.28 36.30 -26.26
CA ASN A 395 7.47 36.87 -26.90
C ASN A 395 7.10 37.81 -28.06
N LYS A 396 6.16 37.41 -28.91
CA LYS A 396 5.68 38.22 -30.03
C LYS A 396 4.97 39.50 -29.56
N ALA A 397 4.16 39.43 -28.50
CA ALA A 397 3.52 40.59 -27.89
C ALA A 397 4.56 41.54 -27.28
N TRP A 398 5.57 40.99 -26.60
CA TRP A 398 6.66 41.77 -26.02
C TRP A 398 7.47 42.52 -27.08
N SER A 399 7.81 41.88 -28.21
CA SER A 399 8.49 42.57 -29.32
C SER A 399 7.63 43.70 -29.93
N ARG A 400 6.30 43.55 -29.96
CA ARG A 400 5.39 44.64 -30.37
C ARG A 400 5.42 45.80 -29.38
N LEU A 401 5.48 45.52 -28.08
CA LEU A 401 5.64 46.53 -27.03
C LEU A 401 6.95 47.32 -27.20
N GLU A 402 8.06 46.63 -27.41
CA GLU A 402 9.37 47.27 -27.61
C GLU A 402 9.39 48.17 -28.86
N LYS A 403 8.70 47.76 -29.93
CA LYS A 403 8.54 48.59 -31.12
C LYS A 403 7.72 49.86 -30.82
N ALA A 404 6.58 49.73 -30.12
CA ALA A 404 5.76 50.88 -29.73
C ALA A 404 6.51 51.84 -28.79
N GLU A 405 7.32 51.29 -27.88
CA GLU A 405 8.19 52.07 -26.98
C GLU A 405 9.22 52.88 -27.77
N HIS A 406 9.91 52.26 -28.73
CA HIS A 406 10.89 52.95 -29.57
C HIS A 406 10.26 54.08 -30.40
N ASP A 407 9.11 53.81 -31.02
CA ASP A 407 8.38 54.82 -31.79
C ASP A 407 7.90 55.98 -30.91
N ARG A 408 7.44 55.70 -29.67
CA ARG A 408 7.02 56.73 -28.71
C ARG A 408 8.18 57.59 -28.23
N GLU A 409 9.33 56.96 -27.93
CA GLU A 409 10.55 57.67 -27.53
C GLU A 409 11.00 58.64 -28.64
N ARG A 410 11.01 58.17 -29.90
CA ARG A 410 11.36 59.02 -31.05
C ARG A 410 10.44 60.23 -31.16
N VAL A 411 9.13 60.00 -31.15
CA VAL A 411 8.12 61.08 -31.28
C VAL A 411 8.24 62.10 -30.15
N LEU A 412 8.42 61.66 -28.90
CA LEU A 412 8.58 62.57 -27.75
C LEU A 412 9.87 63.41 -27.84
N ARG A 413 10.98 62.81 -28.28
CA ARG A 413 12.25 63.53 -28.47
C ARG A 413 12.17 64.55 -29.59
N ASP A 414 11.60 64.17 -30.74
CA ASP A 414 11.43 65.09 -31.89
C ASP A 414 10.56 66.29 -31.51
N GLU A 415 9.46 66.06 -30.79
CA GLU A 415 8.57 67.13 -30.33
C GLU A 415 9.22 68.01 -29.25
N LEU A 416 10.02 67.44 -28.34
CA LEU A 416 10.77 68.22 -27.36
C LEU A 416 11.72 69.21 -28.05
N ILE A 417 12.52 68.74 -29.01
CA ILE A 417 13.42 69.58 -29.80
C ILE A 417 12.63 70.66 -30.55
N ARG A 418 11.45 70.33 -31.09
CA ARG A 418 10.58 71.29 -31.78
C ARG A 418 10.08 72.38 -30.83
N GLN A 419 9.60 72.02 -29.65
CA GLN A 419 9.10 72.97 -28.64
C GLN A 419 10.23 73.86 -28.10
N GLU A 420 11.41 73.31 -27.83
CA GLU A 420 12.58 74.10 -27.41
C GLU A 420 12.96 75.16 -28.45
N LYS A 421 12.96 74.80 -29.75
CA LYS A 421 13.20 75.74 -30.84
C LYS A 421 12.13 76.82 -30.92
N LEU A 422 10.85 76.46 -30.78
CA LEU A 422 9.74 77.42 -30.77
C LEU A 422 9.86 78.40 -29.62
N GLU A 423 10.19 77.93 -28.42
CA GLU A 423 10.35 78.79 -27.25
C GLU A 423 11.57 79.71 -27.38
N GLN A 424 12.68 79.21 -27.95
CA GLN A 424 13.83 80.06 -28.26
C GLN A 424 13.48 81.15 -29.29
N MET A 425 12.70 80.82 -30.32
CA MET A 425 12.23 81.80 -31.32
C MET A 425 11.28 82.82 -30.70
N ALA A 426 10.33 82.39 -29.86
CA ALA A 426 9.44 83.26 -29.11
C ALA A 426 10.21 84.23 -28.21
N ARG A 427 11.16 83.72 -27.40
CA ARG A 427 12.03 84.54 -26.56
C ARG A 427 12.86 85.56 -27.36
N ARG A 428 13.33 85.19 -28.57
CA ARG A 428 14.06 86.11 -29.46
C ARG A 428 13.13 87.19 -30.03
N PHE A 429 11.92 86.81 -30.42
CA PHE A 429 10.89 87.73 -30.90
C PHE A 429 10.51 88.73 -29.80
N ASP A 430 10.20 88.25 -28.59
CA ASP A 430 9.82 89.10 -27.46
C ASP A 430 10.92 90.11 -27.09
N ARG A 431 12.20 89.67 -27.09
CA ARG A 431 13.33 90.59 -26.91
C ARG A 431 13.36 91.68 -27.98
N LYS A 432 13.22 91.30 -29.26
CA LYS A 432 13.28 92.25 -30.38
C LYS A 432 12.09 93.21 -30.38
N ALA A 433 10.89 92.71 -30.09
CA ALA A 433 9.68 93.52 -29.95
C ALA A 433 9.77 94.49 -28.76
N ALA A 434 10.37 94.08 -27.64
CA ALA A 434 10.63 94.99 -26.51
C ALA A 434 11.62 96.11 -26.90
N TYR A 435 12.67 95.80 -27.65
CA TYR A 435 13.60 96.81 -28.18
C TYR A 435 12.94 97.78 -29.18
N GLU A 436 12.08 97.29 -30.09
CA GLU A 436 11.37 98.15 -31.06
C GLU A 436 10.22 98.96 -30.43
N GLY A 437 9.61 98.45 -29.35
CA GLY A 437 8.62 99.19 -28.55
C GLY A 437 9.22 100.38 -27.78
N ASP A 438 10.47 100.24 -27.31
CA ASP A 438 11.24 101.33 -26.69
C ASP A 438 11.78 102.36 -27.70
N LEU A 439 11.79 102.02 -29.00
CA LEU A 439 12.31 102.86 -30.09
C LEU A 439 11.21 103.56 -30.91
N ALA A 440 9.92 103.43 -30.54
CA ALA A 440 8.85 104.21 -31.14
C ALA A 440 8.98 105.69 -30.72
N PRO A 441 9.36 106.62 -31.63
CA PRO A 441 9.42 108.04 -31.32
C PRO A 441 8.01 108.63 -31.31
N GLY A 442 7.76 109.56 -30.40
CA GLY A 442 6.49 110.25 -30.26
C GLY A 442 5.97 110.87 -31.57
N GLU A 443 4.65 110.87 -31.73
CA GLU A 443 3.99 111.76 -32.68
C GLU A 443 4.11 113.23 -32.20
N PRO A 444 4.43 114.17 -33.10
CA PRO A 444 4.56 115.58 -32.79
C PRO A 444 3.19 116.27 -32.79
N LYS A 445 2.91 117.08 -31.75
CA LYS A 445 1.89 118.15 -31.84
C LYS A 445 2.59 119.49 -32.12
N THR A 446 2.73 119.83 -33.40
CA THR A 446 2.90 121.22 -33.85
C THR A 446 1.53 121.89 -33.93
N GLY A 447 1.40 123.10 -33.39
CA GLY A 447 0.15 123.87 -33.32
C GLY A 447 -0.09 124.88 -34.45
N GLY A 448 -1.17 125.66 -34.28
CA GLY A 448 -1.57 126.86 -35.03
C GLY A 448 -2.64 126.61 -36.11
N THR A 449 -3.70 127.40 -36.34
CA THR A 449 -4.19 128.69 -35.82
C THR A 449 -5.66 128.84 -36.28
N GLY A 450 -6.50 129.48 -35.47
CA GLY A 450 -7.87 129.89 -35.78
C GLY A 450 -8.50 130.56 -34.57
#